data_AF-A0A7K6Q4D6-F1
#
_entry.id   AF-A0A7K6Q4D6-F1
#
_cell.length_a   1.000
_cell.length_b   1.000
_cell.length_c   1.000
_cell.angle_alpha   90.00
_cell.angle_beta   90.00
_cell.angle_gamma   90.00
#
_symmetry.space_group_name_H-M   'P 1'
#
loop_
_entity.id
_entity.type
_entity.pdbx_description
1 polymer ?
#
loop_
_entity_poly.entity_id
_entity_poly.type
_entity_poly.pdbx_seq_one_letter_code
_entity_poly.pdbx_strand_id
1 'polypeptide(L)'
;RRKLRSDVAAAFPTLSTEQLAELIPNKEELNVIKIYSHKGEAVTVYMNHRNPILFEAEKVLYPTVYTLWVYPDLLPAFATWPPVLQKLAGGADLMLPGVVVPSSGLPQVQRGTLCAVTLLGSRAPMAVGVATMSTEEMLAAGMKGKGFAVLHTHLDHLWEYGDKSSPPTLAPLVTDSAAKESAGDEEELQGKEPVSSCSPEPEQHVPIRDLSLRDRDTCAELLGQEELREDRAAEPAEDASTEDQQEAEDSRTPQEQMDALFNQCFFHALKCKVKKSDLPLLTSTFLGSHMFSCCPAGKQLDIKKSSYKKFSKFLQCMQQQQILQVKELNKGVESIVEVDWKHPDIKAFAVPEGFSSASAAQDSKSEDREQVYHAPEIIPLYGVSTKMIPLFQESGHRKGSILSSSEVRNIIINYVKSNELVDETNKNFVKVNAILCDCLLDKSEQDEISHLKWDELLSRCLERLQPLHQVAFFGQEPVVRKGNIEPIDISIAQRSSNKKVTIVKNLELYGLDPQCVANALQQKVQASATITPAPGAKDRVQVQIQGNQIHHLAKMLLEEYQLPRKYIQGLEKAPKLGRKK
;
A
#
# COMPACT_ATOMS: atom_id res chain seq x y z
N ARG A 1 -17.13 22.39 20.78
CA ARG A 1 -16.26 23.43 20.17
C ARG A 1 -15.74 24.42 21.23
N ARG A 2 -16.30 25.62 21.45
CA ARG A 2 -15.71 26.61 22.41
C ARG A 2 -15.37 26.04 23.79
N LYS A 3 -16.33 25.36 24.45
CA LYS A 3 -16.07 24.66 25.74
C LYS A 3 -14.96 23.62 25.61
N LEU A 4 -15.10 22.68 24.67
CA LEU A 4 -14.07 21.66 24.38
C LEU A 4 -12.66 22.22 24.19
N ARG A 5 -12.47 23.34 23.48
CA ARG A 5 -11.13 23.95 23.35
C ARG A 5 -10.60 24.47 24.70
N SER A 6 -11.46 25.01 25.55
CA SER A 6 -11.10 25.39 26.92
C SER A 6 -10.80 24.17 27.80
N ASP A 7 -11.58 23.09 27.67
CA ASP A 7 -11.38 21.84 28.41
C ASP A 7 -10.05 21.17 28.00
N VAL A 8 -9.74 21.16 26.69
CA VAL A 8 -8.46 20.65 26.12
C VAL A 8 -7.27 21.52 26.51
N ALA A 9 -7.39 22.85 26.46
CA ALA A 9 -6.33 23.76 26.90
C ALA A 9 -6.02 23.64 28.41
N ALA A 10 -7.04 23.31 29.23
CA ALA A 10 -6.85 23.04 30.65
C ALA A 10 -6.23 21.65 30.93
N ALA A 11 -6.54 20.65 30.11
CA ALA A 11 -5.97 19.30 30.22
C ALA A 11 -4.53 19.19 29.66
N PHE A 12 -4.22 19.96 28.61
CA PHE A 12 -2.97 19.88 27.86
C PHE A 12 -2.33 21.27 27.68
N PRO A 13 -1.70 21.82 28.74
CA PRO A 13 -1.11 23.17 28.71
C PRO A 13 0.13 23.30 27.82
N THR A 14 0.61 22.20 27.24
CA THR A 14 1.70 22.16 26.24
C THR A 14 1.27 22.57 24.83
N LEU A 15 -0.04 22.56 24.52
CA LEU A 15 -0.54 22.97 23.20
C LEU A 15 -0.60 24.49 23.06
N SER A 16 -0.04 25.01 21.96
CA SER A 16 -0.18 26.43 21.61
C SER A 16 -1.62 26.78 21.21
N THR A 17 -1.97 28.07 21.25
CA THR A 17 -3.27 28.56 20.76
C THR A 17 -3.51 28.32 19.27
N GLU A 18 -2.44 28.14 18.50
CA GLU A 18 -2.46 27.85 17.07
C GLU A 18 -2.70 26.34 16.84
N GLN A 19 -1.97 25.48 17.56
CA GLN A 19 -2.21 24.03 17.56
C GLN A 19 -3.64 23.70 18.04
N LEU A 20 -4.18 24.43 19.01
CA LEU A 20 -5.59 24.32 19.45
C LEU A 20 -6.61 24.85 18.44
N ALA A 21 -6.18 25.64 17.44
CA ALA A 21 -7.00 26.10 16.33
C ALA A 21 -6.92 25.16 15.11
N GLU A 22 -5.79 24.49 14.91
CA GLU A 22 -5.59 23.42 13.92
C GLU A 22 -6.28 22.12 14.35
N LEU A 23 -6.03 21.65 15.59
CA LEU A 23 -6.62 20.44 16.17
C LEU A 23 -8.15 20.54 16.32
N ILE A 24 -8.66 21.74 16.59
CA ILE A 24 -10.10 22.01 16.72
C ILE A 24 -10.43 23.24 15.86
N PRO A 25 -10.72 23.08 14.56
CA PRO A 25 -11.00 24.19 13.64
C PRO A 25 -12.19 25.06 14.08
N ASN A 26 -12.09 26.36 13.77
CA ASN A 26 -13.23 27.27 13.94
C ASN A 26 -14.27 27.11 12.81
N LYS A 27 -13.85 26.78 11.58
CA LYS A 27 -14.68 26.80 10.36
C LYS A 27 -15.18 25.42 9.92
N GLU A 28 -14.41 24.36 10.12
CA GLU A 28 -14.72 23.00 9.59
C GLU A 28 -15.73 22.22 10.45
N GLU A 29 -16.12 21.03 10.02
CA GLU A 29 -17.10 20.18 10.71
C GLU A 29 -16.48 19.21 11.71
N LEU A 30 -16.33 19.68 12.96
CA LEU A 30 -16.03 18.81 14.10
C LEU A 30 -17.25 17.96 14.45
N ASN A 31 -17.14 16.64 14.27
CA ASN A 31 -18.19 15.66 14.56
C ASN A 31 -18.01 15.04 15.96
N VAL A 32 -19.12 14.55 16.54
CA VAL A 32 -19.15 13.97 17.89
C VAL A 32 -19.89 12.64 17.86
N ILE A 33 -19.21 11.55 18.20
CA ILE A 33 -19.73 10.18 18.17
C ILE A 33 -19.82 9.67 19.59
N LYS A 34 -21.00 9.20 20.00
CA LYS A 34 -21.17 8.53 21.30
C LYS A 34 -21.17 7.02 21.11
N ILE A 35 -20.10 6.36 21.57
CA ILE A 35 -19.97 4.91 21.57
C ILE A 35 -20.32 4.35 22.96
N TYR A 36 -20.67 3.06 23.01
CA TYR A 36 -20.87 2.32 24.25
C TYR A 36 -19.96 1.10 24.26
N SER A 37 -19.23 0.88 25.35
CA SER A 37 -18.40 -0.32 25.52
C SER A 37 -19.28 -1.57 25.71
N HIS A 38 -18.68 -2.76 25.58
CA HIS A 38 -19.39 -4.02 25.90
C HIS A 38 -19.84 -4.13 27.37
N LYS A 39 -19.35 -3.26 28.27
CA LYS A 39 -19.81 -3.14 29.66
C LYS A 39 -20.94 -2.12 29.84
N GLY A 40 -21.31 -1.39 28.79
CA GLY A 40 -22.30 -0.31 28.81
C GLY A 40 -21.74 1.08 29.16
N GLU A 41 -20.41 1.22 29.30
CA GLU A 41 -19.77 2.51 29.60
C GLU A 41 -19.91 3.42 28.36
N ALA A 42 -20.35 4.67 28.57
CA ALA A 42 -20.50 5.66 27.51
C ALA A 42 -19.20 6.44 27.30
N VAL A 43 -18.68 6.43 26.08
CA VAL A 43 -17.48 7.20 25.67
C VAL A 43 -17.85 8.15 24.53
N THR A 44 -17.37 9.38 24.59
CA THR A 44 -17.63 10.42 23.56
C THR A 44 -16.37 10.66 22.75
N VAL A 45 -16.37 10.28 21.47
CA VAL A 45 -15.25 10.50 20.54
C VAL A 45 -15.48 11.79 19.75
N TYR A 46 -14.46 12.64 19.70
CA TYR A 46 -14.43 13.85 18.88
C TYR A 46 -13.64 13.57 17.59
N MET A 47 -14.25 13.86 16.44
CA MET A 47 -13.68 13.61 15.11
C MET A 47 -13.38 14.92 14.39
N ASN A 48 -12.25 15.00 13.68
CA ASN A 48 -12.07 15.99 12.60
C ASN A 48 -12.01 15.22 11.28
N HIS A 49 -12.86 15.61 10.32
CA HIS A 49 -13.08 14.88 9.07
C HIS A 49 -13.30 13.37 9.32
N ARG A 50 -12.33 12.52 8.96
CA ARG A 50 -12.37 11.06 9.10
C ARG A 50 -11.69 10.54 10.37
N ASN A 51 -10.84 11.32 11.03
CA ASN A 51 -9.94 10.82 12.08
C ASN A 51 -10.42 11.18 13.49
N PRO A 52 -10.38 10.24 14.45
CA PRO A 52 -10.69 10.53 15.84
C PRO A 52 -9.52 11.28 16.48
N ILE A 53 -9.81 12.39 17.17
CA ILE A 53 -8.83 13.32 17.74
C ILE A 53 -8.63 13.06 19.24
N LEU A 54 -9.76 12.96 19.94
CA LEU A 54 -9.87 12.95 21.39
C LEU A 54 -11.04 12.04 21.76
N PHE A 55 -10.95 11.35 22.88
CA PHE A 55 -12.09 10.65 23.47
C PHE A 55 -12.29 11.04 24.94
N GLU A 56 -13.54 11.19 25.34
CA GLU A 56 -13.97 11.49 26.70
C GLU A 56 -14.53 10.22 27.33
N ALA A 57 -13.87 9.72 28.37
CA ALA A 57 -14.37 8.64 29.22
C ALA A 57 -14.36 9.12 30.69
N GLU A 58 -15.41 8.83 31.44
CA GLU A 58 -15.59 9.27 32.84
C GLU A 58 -15.44 10.80 33.09
N LYS A 59 -15.65 11.61 32.04
CA LYS A 59 -15.41 13.09 31.97
C LYS A 59 -13.94 13.52 31.92
N VAL A 60 -13.01 12.59 31.68
CA VAL A 60 -11.60 12.88 31.41
C VAL A 60 -11.35 12.81 29.90
N LEU A 61 -10.58 13.76 29.37
CA LEU A 61 -10.20 13.83 27.96
C LEU A 61 -8.88 13.11 27.72
N TYR A 62 -8.86 12.28 26.67
CA TYR A 62 -7.72 11.47 26.27
C TYR A 62 -7.40 11.70 24.79
N PRO A 63 -6.13 11.88 24.39
CA PRO A 63 -5.75 11.99 22.98
C PRO A 63 -5.77 10.62 22.30
N THR A 64 -6.07 10.60 21.00
CA THR A 64 -5.90 9.40 20.17
C THR A 64 -4.43 9.21 19.77
N VAL A 65 -4.07 8.00 19.31
CA VAL A 65 -2.72 7.79 18.75
C VAL A 65 -2.48 8.70 17.53
N TYR A 66 -3.51 8.96 16.71
CA TYR A 66 -3.44 9.91 15.60
C TYR A 66 -3.06 11.34 16.05
N THR A 67 -3.68 11.86 17.11
CA THR A 67 -3.32 13.18 17.67
C THR A 67 -1.88 13.20 18.19
N LEU A 68 -1.43 12.10 18.80
CA LEU A 68 -0.05 11.94 19.28
C LEU A 68 0.98 11.69 18.16
N TRP A 69 0.56 11.36 16.94
CA TRP A 69 1.44 11.31 15.77
C TRP A 69 1.73 12.70 15.20
N VAL A 70 0.77 13.63 15.32
CA VAL A 70 0.97 15.06 14.98
C VAL A 70 1.70 15.78 16.12
N TYR A 71 1.32 15.48 17.37
CA TYR A 71 1.82 16.14 18.58
C TYR A 71 2.43 15.12 19.57
N PRO A 72 3.61 14.56 19.28
CA PRO A 72 4.23 13.52 20.14
C PRO A 72 4.63 14.03 21.52
N ASP A 73 4.96 15.32 21.65
CA ASP A 73 5.36 15.96 22.92
C ASP A 73 4.18 16.35 23.82
N LEU A 74 2.95 15.95 23.45
CA LEU A 74 1.73 16.20 24.23
C LEU A 74 1.72 15.46 25.58
N LEU A 75 2.38 14.31 25.66
CA LEU A 75 2.42 13.42 26.83
C LEU A 75 3.86 12.90 27.10
N PRO A 76 4.24 12.66 28.38
CA PRO A 76 5.45 11.92 28.71
C PRO A 76 5.48 10.54 28.04
N ALA A 77 6.57 10.22 27.33
CA ALA A 77 6.69 9.01 26.53
C ALA A 77 7.58 7.94 27.20
N PHE A 78 7.09 6.70 27.23
CA PHE A 78 7.80 5.53 27.76
C PHE A 78 8.01 4.48 26.67
N ALA A 79 9.28 4.11 26.42
CA ALA A 79 9.62 3.13 25.40
C ALA A 79 9.32 1.68 25.87
N THR A 80 8.88 0.82 24.93
CA THR A 80 8.69 -0.61 25.15
C THR A 80 9.30 -1.45 24.02
N TRP A 81 9.52 -2.73 24.28
CA TRP A 81 10.07 -3.68 23.31
C TRP A 81 9.02 -4.10 22.25
N PRO A 82 9.38 -4.30 20.96
CA PRO A 82 8.44 -4.67 19.91
C PRO A 82 7.50 -5.85 20.20
N PRO A 83 7.93 -6.96 20.87
CA PRO A 83 7.03 -8.07 21.21
C PRO A 83 5.89 -7.69 22.17
N VAL A 84 6.02 -6.58 22.90
CA VAL A 84 4.99 -6.11 23.84
C VAL A 84 3.82 -5.48 23.09
N LEU A 85 4.03 -4.85 21.93
CA LEU A 85 2.96 -4.21 21.15
C LEU A 85 1.84 -5.18 20.77
N GLN A 86 2.18 -6.43 20.41
CA GLN A 86 1.18 -7.48 20.14
C GLN A 86 0.31 -7.85 21.36
N LYS A 87 0.78 -7.55 22.59
CA LYS A 87 0.00 -7.72 23.82
C LYS A 87 -0.84 -6.48 24.13
N LEU A 88 -0.28 -5.28 23.95
CA LEU A 88 -0.99 -4.01 24.09
C LEU A 88 -2.20 -3.94 23.13
N ALA A 89 -1.99 -4.30 21.85
CA ALA A 89 -3.06 -4.42 20.84
C ALA A 89 -4.14 -5.45 21.22
N GLY A 90 -3.80 -6.46 22.03
CA GLY A 90 -4.75 -7.41 22.62
C GLY A 90 -5.50 -6.90 23.86
N GLY A 91 -5.38 -5.61 24.19
CA GLY A 91 -5.98 -4.99 25.37
C GLY A 91 -5.27 -5.29 26.70
N ALA A 92 -4.01 -5.73 26.66
CA ALA A 92 -3.22 -5.95 27.87
C ALA A 92 -2.60 -4.66 28.41
N ASP A 93 -2.46 -4.58 29.73
CA ASP A 93 -1.75 -3.50 30.41
C ASP A 93 -0.23 -3.55 30.20
N LEU A 94 0.43 -2.39 30.25
CA LEU A 94 1.90 -2.34 30.18
C LEU A 94 2.50 -2.67 31.55
N MET A 95 3.04 -3.87 31.66
CA MET A 95 3.80 -4.36 32.82
C MET A 95 5.20 -3.75 32.83
N LEU A 96 5.70 -3.39 34.01
CA LEU A 96 6.98 -2.70 34.19
C LEU A 96 8.20 -3.42 33.57
N PRO A 97 8.32 -4.77 33.57
CA PRO A 97 9.42 -5.46 32.89
C PRO A 97 9.44 -5.27 31.36
N GLY A 98 8.35 -4.78 30.76
CA GLY A 98 8.27 -4.45 29.34
C GLY A 98 8.73 -3.02 29.00
N VAL A 99 8.95 -2.16 30.00
CA VAL A 99 9.39 -0.78 29.82
C VAL A 99 10.92 -0.76 29.65
N VAL A 100 11.41 -0.09 28.63
CA VAL A 100 12.84 0.18 28.46
C VAL A 100 13.22 1.37 29.34
N VAL A 101 14.20 1.19 30.22
CA VAL A 101 14.83 2.28 30.97
C VAL A 101 16.02 2.78 30.16
N PRO A 102 15.99 4.01 29.61
CA PRO A 102 17.11 4.56 28.85
C PRO A 102 18.26 4.99 29.79
N SER A 103 19.44 5.20 29.21
CA SER A 103 20.64 5.71 29.88
C SER A 103 20.41 7.03 30.66
N SER A 104 19.51 7.87 30.14
CA SER A 104 19.08 9.15 30.73
C SER A 104 18.04 9.06 31.85
N GLY A 105 17.52 7.86 32.15
CA GLY A 105 16.48 7.63 33.15
C GLY A 105 15.04 7.80 32.64
N LEU A 106 14.08 7.38 33.46
CA LEU A 106 12.65 7.47 33.13
C LEU A 106 12.09 8.90 33.33
N PRO A 107 11.13 9.36 32.50
CA PRO A 107 10.40 10.60 32.75
C PRO A 107 9.74 10.58 34.15
N GLN A 108 9.81 11.70 34.87
CA GLN A 108 9.10 11.84 36.15
C GLN A 108 7.60 12.05 35.90
N VAL A 109 6.79 11.08 36.33
CA VAL A 109 5.33 11.11 36.27
C VAL A 109 4.75 10.69 37.61
N GLN A 110 3.55 11.20 37.91
CA GLN A 110 2.80 10.84 39.11
C GLN A 110 1.76 9.77 38.79
N ARG A 111 1.32 9.05 39.82
CA ARG A 111 0.21 8.10 39.67
C ARG A 111 -1.04 8.85 39.22
N GLY A 112 -1.65 8.40 38.12
CA GLY A 112 -2.78 9.05 37.46
C GLY A 112 -2.40 9.98 36.30
N THR A 113 -1.10 10.27 36.09
CA THR A 113 -0.64 11.03 34.91
C THR A 113 -0.87 10.23 33.62
N LEU A 114 -1.27 10.92 32.54
CA LEU A 114 -1.37 10.36 31.20
C LEU A 114 0.02 10.26 30.55
N CYS A 115 0.26 9.16 29.84
CA CYS A 115 1.54 8.84 29.22
C CYS A 115 1.34 8.22 27.82
N ALA A 116 2.26 8.53 26.93
CA ALA A 116 2.42 7.84 25.66
C ALA A 116 3.34 6.61 25.84
N VAL A 117 3.05 5.54 25.10
CA VAL A 117 3.93 4.37 24.99
C VAL A 117 4.51 4.34 23.59
N THR A 118 5.84 4.40 23.45
CA THR A 118 6.58 4.35 22.18
C THR A 118 7.31 3.03 22.02
N LEU A 119 7.85 2.74 20.83
CA LEU A 119 8.74 1.59 20.63
C LEU A 119 10.21 2.01 20.73
N LEU A 120 11.05 1.10 21.22
CA LEU A 120 12.51 1.27 21.11
C LEU A 120 12.89 1.46 19.63
N GLY A 121 13.52 2.59 19.31
CA GLY A 121 13.89 2.97 17.94
C GLY A 121 12.87 3.81 17.16
N SER A 122 11.70 4.14 17.73
CA SER A 122 10.73 5.06 17.10
C SER A 122 10.14 6.04 18.09
N ARG A 123 10.09 7.33 17.73
CA ARG A 123 9.47 8.37 18.55
C ARG A 123 7.94 8.38 18.44
N ALA A 124 7.36 7.72 17.44
CA ALA A 124 5.90 7.68 17.27
C ALA A 124 5.22 6.88 18.42
N PRO A 125 4.26 7.49 19.13
CA PRO A 125 3.44 6.77 20.11
C PRO A 125 2.64 5.64 19.46
N MET A 126 2.56 4.50 20.15
CA MET A 126 1.81 3.32 19.73
C MET A 126 0.63 3.03 20.65
N ALA A 127 0.66 3.50 21.90
CA ALA A 127 -0.46 3.41 22.83
C ALA A 127 -0.53 4.61 23.78
N VAL A 128 -1.70 4.79 24.38
CA VAL A 128 -2.02 5.82 25.37
C VAL A 128 -2.47 5.13 26.64
N GLY A 129 -1.90 5.52 27.78
CA GLY A 129 -2.20 4.91 29.06
C GLY A 129 -2.02 5.84 30.24
N VAL A 130 -2.51 5.41 31.41
CA VAL A 130 -2.42 6.15 32.67
C VAL A 130 -1.45 5.43 33.60
N ALA A 131 -0.47 6.15 34.14
CA ALA A 131 0.51 5.61 35.08
C ALA A 131 -0.19 5.11 36.36
N THR A 132 -0.07 3.82 36.69
CA THR A 132 -0.67 3.23 37.90
C THR A 132 0.23 3.36 39.14
N MET A 133 1.48 3.77 38.94
CA MET A 133 2.50 4.02 39.95
C MET A 133 3.27 5.31 39.57
N SER A 134 3.91 6.00 40.51
CA SER A 134 4.85 7.08 40.18
C SER A 134 6.19 6.53 39.67
N THR A 135 6.99 7.34 38.98
CA THR A 135 8.33 6.90 38.52
C THR A 135 9.22 6.43 39.67
N GLU A 136 9.10 7.05 40.84
CA GLU A 136 9.82 6.66 42.06
C GLU A 136 9.35 5.28 42.57
N GLU A 137 8.04 5.03 42.60
CA GLU A 137 7.46 3.74 42.96
C GLU A 137 7.87 2.63 41.95
N MET A 138 7.91 2.94 40.64
CA MET A 138 8.31 2.02 39.58
C MET A 138 9.77 1.55 39.74
N LEU A 139 10.67 2.49 40.06
CA LEU A 139 12.08 2.21 40.31
C LEU A 139 12.27 1.47 41.66
N ALA A 140 11.59 1.90 42.72
CA ALA A 140 11.65 1.26 44.03
C ALA A 140 11.10 -0.19 44.03
N ALA A 141 10.11 -0.48 43.17
CA ALA A 141 9.60 -1.83 42.92
C ALA A 141 10.55 -2.70 42.06
N GLY A 142 11.69 -2.16 41.62
CA GLY A 142 12.64 -2.85 40.75
C GLY A 142 12.04 -3.22 39.39
N MET A 143 11.21 -2.33 38.83
CA MET A 143 10.46 -2.52 37.58
C MET A 143 9.56 -3.78 37.57
N LYS A 144 8.90 -4.10 38.70
CA LYS A 144 7.96 -5.23 38.83
C LYS A 144 6.53 -4.78 39.12
N GLY A 145 5.57 -5.33 38.37
CA GLY A 145 4.14 -5.03 38.52
C GLY A 145 3.52 -4.40 37.26
N LYS A 146 2.30 -3.89 37.40
CA LYS A 146 1.61 -3.10 36.36
C LYS A 146 2.12 -1.66 36.42
N GLY A 147 2.65 -1.16 35.29
CA GLY A 147 3.15 0.22 35.19
C GLY A 147 2.10 1.20 34.70
N PHE A 148 1.40 0.85 33.62
CA PHE A 148 0.41 1.71 32.99
C PHE A 148 -0.87 0.94 32.67
N ALA A 149 -2.02 1.55 32.96
CA ALA A 149 -3.31 1.11 32.47
C ALA A 149 -3.50 1.59 31.03
N VAL A 150 -3.61 0.67 30.07
CA VAL A 150 -3.73 1.02 28.64
C VAL A 150 -5.18 1.36 28.32
N LEU A 151 -5.39 2.51 27.65
CA LEU A 151 -6.72 3.01 27.28
C LEU A 151 -7.00 2.89 25.79
N HIS A 152 -5.97 3.03 24.95
CA HIS A 152 -6.08 3.08 23.50
C HIS A 152 -4.72 2.70 22.88
N THR A 153 -4.72 2.03 21.73
CA THR A 153 -3.53 1.52 21.05
C THR A 153 -3.71 1.51 19.54
N HIS A 154 -2.60 1.65 18.83
CA HIS A 154 -2.48 1.29 17.42
C HIS A 154 -2.99 -0.14 17.22
N LEU A 155 -3.76 -0.36 16.15
CA LEU A 155 -4.51 -1.59 15.83
C LEU A 155 -5.71 -1.93 16.76
N ASP A 156 -6.21 -1.01 17.60
CA ASP A 156 -7.52 -1.19 18.25
C ASP A 156 -8.71 -0.65 17.42
N HIS A 157 -9.93 -0.94 17.86
CA HIS A 157 -11.17 -0.53 17.20
C HIS A 157 -11.38 0.98 17.07
N LEU A 158 -10.73 1.81 17.90
CA LEU A 158 -10.79 3.28 17.78
C LEU A 158 -9.81 3.76 16.71
N TRP A 159 -8.63 3.12 16.58
CA TRP A 159 -7.74 3.33 15.45
C TRP A 159 -8.36 2.83 14.14
N GLU A 160 -8.98 1.64 14.14
CA GLU A 160 -9.67 1.05 12.97
C GLU A 160 -10.84 1.90 12.45
N TYR A 161 -11.39 2.79 13.27
CA TYR A 161 -12.46 3.71 12.88
C TYR A 161 -11.96 4.92 12.07
N GLY A 162 -10.66 5.24 12.12
CA GLY A 162 -10.04 6.34 11.39
C GLY A 162 -9.68 6.01 9.94
N ASP A 163 -8.67 6.70 9.40
CA ASP A 163 -8.11 6.44 8.07
C ASP A 163 -7.25 5.16 7.96
N LYS A 164 -6.91 4.53 9.09
CA LYS A 164 -6.01 3.37 9.20
C LYS A 164 -4.59 3.65 8.70
N SER A 165 -4.14 4.90 8.78
CA SER A 165 -2.76 5.28 8.46
C SER A 165 -1.76 4.59 9.40
N SER A 166 -0.59 4.27 8.86
CA SER A 166 0.55 3.71 9.60
C SER A 166 1.27 4.78 10.42
N PRO A 167 1.88 4.43 11.57
CA PRO A 167 2.63 5.38 12.38
C PRO A 167 3.76 6.05 11.59
N PRO A 168 3.97 7.37 11.73
CA PRO A 168 5.02 8.08 11.01
C PRO A 168 6.42 7.70 11.48
N THR A 169 7.39 7.72 10.56
CA THR A 169 8.81 7.47 10.85
C THR A 169 9.45 8.68 11.56
N LEU A 170 9.08 8.89 12.82
CA LEU A 170 9.66 9.95 13.66
C LEU A 170 10.98 9.46 14.28
N ALA A 171 12.08 10.12 13.90
CA ALA A 171 13.42 9.78 14.36
C ALA A 171 13.56 9.88 15.90
N PRO A 172 14.34 8.99 16.55
CA PRO A 172 14.68 9.11 17.97
C PRO A 172 15.41 10.42 18.28
N LEU A 173 15.15 11.01 19.46
CA LEU A 173 15.84 12.24 19.91
C LEU A 173 17.28 12.00 20.40
N VAL A 174 17.69 10.74 20.61
CA VAL A 174 19.04 10.37 21.05
C VAL A 174 19.48 9.09 20.33
N THR A 175 20.72 9.07 19.85
CA THR A 175 21.41 7.86 19.38
C THR A 175 22.32 7.32 20.49
N ASP A 176 21.88 6.28 21.20
CA ASP A 176 22.71 5.57 22.19
C ASP A 176 23.78 4.70 21.48
N SER A 177 24.86 5.33 21.03
CA SER A 177 26.01 4.66 20.37
C SER A 177 26.98 4.04 21.38
N ALA A 178 26.52 3.08 22.20
CA ALA A 178 27.36 2.35 23.16
C ALA A 178 26.81 0.96 23.56
N ALA A 179 27.06 -0.07 22.75
CA ALA A 179 26.73 -1.48 23.07
C ALA A 179 27.72 -2.51 22.48
N LYS A 180 28.98 -2.09 22.27
CA LYS A 180 30.19 -2.88 21.94
C LYS A 180 31.36 -2.09 22.50
N GLU A 181 32.37 -2.64 23.17
CA GLU A 181 32.65 -4.00 23.70
C GLU A 181 33.23 -3.83 25.14
N SER A 182 33.47 -4.88 25.94
CA SER A 182 34.81 -5.50 26.04
C SER A 182 34.86 -6.56 27.16
N ALA A 183 35.88 -7.44 27.08
CA ALA A 183 36.34 -8.46 28.03
C ALA A 183 35.43 -9.68 28.27
N GLY A 184 35.91 -10.92 28.05
CA GLY A 184 37.24 -11.29 27.56
C GLY A 184 37.38 -12.78 27.18
N ASP A 185 38.53 -13.11 26.61
CA ASP A 185 38.85 -14.38 25.94
C ASP A 185 39.29 -15.51 26.88
N GLU A 186 39.14 -16.76 26.41
CA GLU A 186 40.12 -17.84 26.61
C GLU A 186 40.29 -18.61 25.28
N GLU A 187 41.50 -19.14 25.03
CA GLU A 187 41.94 -19.68 23.73
C GLU A 187 41.77 -21.20 23.61
N GLU A 188 41.76 -21.75 22.38
CA GLU A 188 42.83 -22.64 21.87
C GLU A 188 42.58 -23.19 20.43
N LEU A 189 43.64 -23.11 19.61
CA LEU A 189 44.20 -24.09 18.63
C LEU A 189 43.31 -25.12 17.87
N GLN A 190 43.59 -25.51 16.61
CA GLN A 190 44.46 -24.99 15.52
C GLN A 190 44.11 -25.74 14.19
N GLY A 191 44.28 -25.15 12.98
CA GLY A 191 43.88 -25.82 11.73
C GLY A 191 44.22 -25.17 10.36
N LYS A 192 45.48 -24.73 10.18
CA LYS A 192 46.15 -24.16 8.97
C LYS A 192 45.53 -24.47 7.58
N GLU A 193 45.21 -23.48 6.71
CA GLU A 193 46.06 -22.53 5.92
C GLU A 193 46.71 -23.15 4.65
N PRO A 194 47.22 -22.35 3.66
CA PRO A 194 47.10 -20.90 3.36
C PRO A 194 46.51 -20.66 1.92
N VAL A 195 46.45 -19.48 1.24
CA VAL A 195 47.50 -18.50 0.83
C VAL A 195 46.87 -17.16 0.36
N SER A 196 47.21 -16.07 1.07
CA SER A 196 47.76 -14.76 0.60
C SER A 196 46.95 -13.81 -0.34
N SER A 197 46.91 -12.47 -0.16
CA SER A 197 47.35 -11.62 0.97
C SER A 197 46.94 -10.13 0.86
N CYS A 198 46.46 -9.58 1.98
CA CYS A 198 46.73 -8.27 2.61
C CYS A 198 46.49 -6.89 1.92
N SER A 199 46.04 -5.97 2.78
CA SER A 199 45.76 -4.52 2.61
C SER A 199 47.02 -3.63 2.84
N PRO A 200 46.92 -2.28 2.97
CA PRO A 200 46.44 -1.65 4.22
C PRO A 200 45.64 -0.31 4.11
N GLU A 201 45.10 0.03 5.28
CA GLU A 201 44.58 1.29 5.86
C GLU A 201 45.51 2.54 5.76
N PRO A 202 45.14 3.79 6.18
CA PRO A 202 44.30 4.12 7.36
C PRO A 202 43.32 5.32 7.30
N GLU A 203 42.69 5.57 8.46
CA GLU A 203 41.59 6.52 8.77
C GLU A 203 42.06 7.95 9.14
N GLN A 204 41.14 8.95 9.15
CA GLN A 204 41.01 9.86 10.32
C GLN A 204 39.72 10.72 10.42
N HIS A 205 39.27 10.81 11.68
CA HIS A 205 38.05 11.34 12.33
C HIS A 205 37.73 12.87 12.31
N VAL A 206 36.44 13.24 12.09
CA VAL A 206 35.59 14.37 12.66
C VAL A 206 36.12 15.86 12.67
N PRO A 207 35.40 16.95 13.11
CA PRO A 207 34.06 17.09 13.75
C PRO A 207 33.07 18.25 13.33
N ILE A 208 31.76 17.98 13.47
CA ILE A 208 30.67 18.70 14.20
C ILE A 208 30.42 20.25 14.05
N ARG A 209 29.13 20.61 13.87
CA ARG A 209 28.42 21.92 14.06
C ARG A 209 28.62 23.01 12.99
N ASP A 210 27.71 23.98 12.81
CA ASP A 210 26.61 24.45 13.69
C ASP A 210 25.29 24.81 12.96
N LEU A 211 24.20 25.06 13.71
CA LEU A 211 22.93 25.60 13.20
C LEU A 211 22.83 27.12 13.38
N SER A 212 22.13 27.82 12.47
CA SER A 212 21.30 28.96 12.89
C SER A 212 20.07 29.15 12.01
N LEU A 213 18.89 29.15 12.64
CA LEU A 213 17.66 29.72 12.11
C LEU A 213 17.66 31.24 12.34
N ARG A 214 17.16 32.05 11.39
CA ARG A 214 16.41 33.28 11.68
C ARG A 214 15.41 33.61 10.56
N ASP A 215 14.14 33.32 10.80
CA ASP A 215 13.05 33.95 10.07
C ASP A 215 12.98 35.44 10.38
N ARG A 216 12.45 36.23 9.44
CA ARG A 216 11.59 37.37 9.75
C ARG A 216 10.78 37.80 8.52
N ASP A 217 9.48 37.51 8.56
CA ASP A 217 8.51 38.19 7.70
C ASP A 217 8.53 39.70 7.91
N THR A 218 8.18 40.44 6.86
CA THR A 218 7.27 41.59 6.99
C THR A 218 6.56 41.85 5.66
N CYS A 219 5.23 41.84 5.65
CA CYS A 219 4.42 41.95 4.42
C CYS A 219 3.97 43.39 4.12
N ALA A 220 3.96 43.74 2.83
CA ALA A 220 3.03 44.66 2.15
C ALA A 220 3.16 44.37 0.63
N GLU A 221 2.12 44.16 -0.18
CA GLU A 221 0.99 45.05 -0.52
C GLU A 221 1.46 46.40 -1.12
N LEU A 222 0.98 46.89 -2.26
CA LEU A 222 -0.09 46.43 -3.18
C LEU A 222 0.05 47.16 -4.55
N LEU A 223 -0.42 46.54 -5.65
CA LEU A 223 -0.73 47.15 -6.97
C LEU A 223 0.42 47.75 -7.82
N GLY A 224 0.30 47.70 -9.16
CA GLY A 224 1.18 48.45 -10.09
C GLY A 224 1.24 47.89 -11.52
N GLN A 225 0.64 48.60 -12.49
CA GLN A 225 0.53 48.21 -13.90
C GLN A 225 1.81 48.38 -14.74
N GLU A 226 1.99 47.44 -15.68
CA GLU A 226 2.25 47.62 -17.13
C GLU A 226 3.30 48.61 -17.71
N GLU A 227 3.98 48.09 -18.75
CA GLU A 227 4.43 48.76 -19.99
C GLU A 227 5.82 49.44 -20.16
N LEU A 228 6.58 48.91 -21.17
CA LEU A 228 7.53 49.59 -22.12
C LEU A 228 8.87 50.16 -21.55
N ARG A 229 10.02 50.23 -22.27
CA ARG A 229 10.54 49.61 -23.52
C ARG A 229 12.07 49.86 -23.71
N GLU A 230 12.67 49.06 -24.60
CA GLU A 230 13.81 49.38 -25.52
C GLU A 230 15.28 49.54 -25.02
N ASP A 231 16.05 48.48 -25.33
CA ASP A 231 17.51 48.28 -25.50
C ASP A 231 18.46 49.44 -25.89
N ARG A 232 19.72 49.34 -25.40
CA ARG A 232 21.02 49.29 -26.17
C ARG A 232 22.23 49.59 -25.25
N ALA A 233 23.47 49.12 -25.43
CA ALA A 233 24.05 47.95 -26.15
C ALA A 233 25.59 47.86 -25.87
N ALA A 234 26.19 46.68 -26.15
CA ALA A 234 27.62 46.40 -26.41
C ALA A 234 28.64 46.14 -25.25
N GLU A 235 29.13 44.90 -25.25
CA GLU A 235 30.38 44.28 -24.73
C GLU A 235 31.65 44.74 -25.53
N PRO A 236 32.94 44.32 -25.30
CA PRO A 236 33.39 43.01 -24.74
C PRO A 236 34.72 42.84 -23.94
N ALA A 237 34.74 41.79 -23.08
CA ALA A 237 35.76 40.70 -22.93
C ALA A 237 37.27 41.01 -22.63
N GLU A 238 38.20 40.07 -22.35
CA GLU A 238 38.27 38.58 -22.40
C GLU A 238 39.02 37.96 -21.17
N ASP A 239 38.63 36.73 -20.79
CA ASP A 239 39.43 35.54 -20.38
C ASP A 239 40.55 35.57 -19.31
N ALA A 240 40.87 34.49 -18.56
CA ALA A 240 40.21 33.20 -18.18
C ALA A 240 40.99 32.68 -16.93
N SER A 241 41.11 31.42 -16.46
CA SER A 241 40.67 30.01 -16.70
C SER A 241 41.09 29.22 -15.42
N THR A 242 40.74 27.98 -15.05
CA THR A 242 39.68 26.93 -15.21
C THR A 242 39.89 25.99 -13.98
N GLU A 243 39.54 24.71 -13.75
CA GLU A 243 38.84 23.52 -14.31
C GLU A 243 38.73 22.55 -13.08
N ASP A 244 37.78 21.63 -12.83
CA ASP A 244 36.48 21.27 -13.40
C ASP A 244 35.77 20.22 -12.49
N GLN A 245 34.43 20.24 -12.39
CA GLN A 245 33.59 19.01 -12.37
C GLN A 245 32.09 19.26 -12.71
N GLN A 246 31.87 19.88 -13.88
CA GLN A 246 30.62 19.88 -14.68
C GLN A 246 29.24 19.66 -13.98
N GLU A 247 28.66 20.73 -13.46
CA GLU A 247 27.35 21.15 -14.00
C GLU A 247 27.63 22.07 -15.20
N ALA A 248 26.93 21.88 -16.32
CA ALA A 248 27.12 22.72 -17.49
C ALA A 248 26.32 24.03 -17.36
N GLU A 249 27.00 25.13 -17.01
CA GLU A 249 26.44 26.48 -17.12
C GLU A 249 26.09 26.76 -18.59
N ASP A 250 24.81 26.62 -18.92
CA ASP A 250 24.34 26.67 -20.30
C ASP A 250 24.24 28.13 -20.78
N SER A 251 25.38 28.68 -21.24
CA SER A 251 25.62 30.06 -21.70
C SER A 251 24.78 30.53 -22.90
N ARG A 252 23.76 29.75 -23.25
CA ARG A 252 22.75 29.99 -24.27
C ARG A 252 21.73 31.03 -23.81
N THR A 253 21.19 31.79 -24.76
CA THR A 253 20.09 32.72 -24.46
C THR A 253 18.83 31.99 -23.96
N PRO A 254 17.92 32.65 -23.21
CA PRO A 254 16.67 32.02 -22.76
C PRO A 254 15.77 31.47 -23.88
N GLN A 255 15.97 31.91 -25.13
CA GLN A 255 15.26 31.37 -26.30
C GLN A 255 15.89 30.05 -26.78
N GLU A 256 17.22 29.99 -26.84
CA GLU A 256 17.97 28.79 -27.21
C GLU A 256 17.84 27.67 -26.17
N GLN A 257 17.82 28.01 -24.87
CA GLN A 257 17.51 27.05 -23.80
C GLN A 257 16.10 26.44 -23.97
N MET A 258 15.11 27.25 -24.35
CA MET A 258 13.75 26.78 -24.65
C MET A 258 13.71 25.94 -25.94
N ASP A 259 14.45 26.33 -26.98
CA ASP A 259 14.53 25.57 -28.23
C ASP A 259 15.22 24.20 -28.02
N ALA A 260 16.26 24.15 -27.19
CA ALA A 260 16.91 22.91 -26.77
C ALA A 260 15.94 21.99 -26.00
N LEU A 261 15.14 22.52 -25.08
CA LEU A 261 14.08 21.77 -24.38
C LEU A 261 12.99 21.27 -25.34
N PHE A 262 12.58 22.09 -26.33
CA PHE A 262 11.62 21.67 -27.36
C PHE A 262 12.17 20.51 -28.21
N ASN A 263 13.43 20.58 -28.63
CA ASN A 263 14.10 19.50 -29.37
C ASN A 263 14.27 18.24 -28.50
N GLN A 264 14.67 18.37 -27.24
CA GLN A 264 14.78 17.25 -26.30
C GLN A 264 13.45 16.52 -26.11
N CYS A 265 12.36 17.26 -25.86
CA CYS A 265 11.03 16.69 -25.69
C CYS A 265 10.49 16.10 -27.01
N PHE A 266 10.85 16.69 -28.16
CA PHE A 266 10.50 16.19 -29.48
C PHE A 266 11.14 14.83 -29.79
N PHE A 267 12.46 14.70 -29.64
CA PHE A 267 13.17 13.44 -29.88
C PHE A 267 12.79 12.35 -28.86
N HIS A 268 12.54 12.71 -27.59
CA HIS A 268 12.01 11.79 -26.59
C HIS A 268 10.60 11.30 -26.98
N ALA A 269 9.68 12.20 -27.35
CA ALA A 269 8.32 11.85 -27.76
C ALA A 269 8.30 10.90 -28.98
N LEU A 270 9.18 11.13 -29.96
CA LEU A 270 9.37 10.22 -31.09
C LEU A 270 9.86 8.84 -30.62
N LYS A 271 10.97 8.75 -29.86
CA LYS A 271 11.54 7.46 -29.44
C LYS A 271 10.60 6.63 -28.56
N CYS A 272 9.91 7.28 -27.63
CA CYS A 272 9.22 6.58 -26.54
C CYS A 272 7.71 6.40 -26.76
N LYS A 273 7.06 7.27 -27.54
CA LYS A 273 5.58 7.32 -27.62
C LYS A 273 4.97 7.33 -29.04
N VAL A 274 5.75 7.31 -30.12
CA VAL A 274 5.22 7.25 -31.50
C VAL A 274 5.66 5.96 -32.19
N LYS A 275 4.72 5.23 -32.80
CA LYS A 275 4.99 4.06 -33.63
C LYS A 275 4.66 4.35 -35.10
N LYS A 276 5.26 3.59 -36.01
CA LYS A 276 4.98 3.68 -37.46
C LYS A 276 3.53 3.36 -37.84
N SER A 277 2.80 2.67 -36.97
CA SER A 277 1.35 2.40 -37.10
C SER A 277 0.46 3.62 -36.91
N ASP A 278 0.98 4.67 -36.28
CA ASP A 278 0.16 5.76 -35.74
C ASP A 278 0.10 6.96 -36.70
N LEU A 279 0.94 6.95 -37.74
CA LEU A 279 1.02 7.96 -38.78
C LEU A 279 -0.08 7.73 -39.84
N PRO A 280 -0.73 8.79 -40.39
CA PRO A 280 -0.42 10.20 -40.17
C PRO A 280 -0.98 10.77 -38.85
N LEU A 281 -0.13 11.41 -38.05
CA LEU A 281 -0.48 11.98 -36.74
C LEU A 281 -0.88 13.46 -36.84
N LEU A 282 -1.97 13.82 -36.17
CA LEU A 282 -2.40 15.22 -36.03
C LEU A 282 -1.42 16.03 -35.18
N THR A 283 -0.95 17.15 -35.73
CA THR A 283 0.02 18.08 -35.12
C THR A 283 -0.35 18.54 -33.71
N SER A 284 -1.64 18.83 -33.43
CA SER A 284 -2.09 19.22 -32.08
C SER A 284 -2.11 18.05 -31.09
N THR A 285 -2.46 16.84 -31.53
CA THR A 285 -2.41 15.62 -30.71
C THR A 285 -0.97 15.26 -30.35
N PHE A 286 -0.04 15.39 -31.29
CA PHE A 286 1.39 15.13 -31.04
C PHE A 286 1.98 16.08 -30.00
N LEU A 287 1.75 17.40 -30.13
CA LEU A 287 2.18 18.37 -29.12
C LEU A 287 1.48 18.13 -27.77
N GLY A 288 0.15 17.96 -27.80
CA GLY A 288 -0.70 17.82 -26.62
C GLY A 288 -0.45 16.57 -25.78
N SER A 289 -0.46 15.40 -26.44
CA SER A 289 -0.42 14.10 -25.77
C SER A 289 0.98 13.49 -25.69
N HIS A 290 1.87 13.77 -26.64
CA HIS A 290 3.19 13.13 -26.69
C HIS A 290 4.26 14.08 -26.13
N MET A 291 4.40 15.30 -26.66
CA MET A 291 5.48 16.21 -26.23
C MET A 291 5.36 16.69 -24.77
N PHE A 292 4.21 17.22 -24.34
CA PHE A 292 4.06 17.67 -22.94
C PHE A 292 4.26 16.55 -21.92
N SER A 293 3.89 15.32 -22.28
CA SER A 293 4.04 14.14 -21.42
C SER A 293 5.48 13.64 -21.24
N CYS A 294 6.43 14.28 -21.94
CA CYS A 294 7.86 13.96 -21.95
C CYS A 294 8.71 15.12 -21.41
N CYS A 295 8.09 16.16 -20.83
CA CYS A 295 8.78 17.24 -20.13
C CYS A 295 9.48 16.72 -18.86
N PRO A 296 10.71 17.16 -18.53
CA PRO A 296 11.28 16.96 -17.22
C PRO A 296 10.49 17.73 -16.15
N ALA A 297 10.42 17.17 -14.94
CA ALA A 297 9.67 17.77 -13.83
C ALA A 297 10.15 19.21 -13.55
N GLY A 298 9.19 20.14 -13.36
CA GLY A 298 9.45 21.54 -13.08
C GLY A 298 9.65 22.46 -14.30
N LYS A 299 9.68 21.96 -15.54
CA LYS A 299 9.82 22.79 -16.76
C LYS A 299 8.56 22.73 -17.65
N GLN A 300 8.11 23.90 -18.14
CA GLN A 300 6.92 24.05 -19.01
C GLN A 300 7.31 24.44 -20.45
N LEU A 301 6.82 23.70 -21.44
CA LEU A 301 7.05 23.96 -22.88
C LEU A 301 6.18 25.12 -23.42
N ASP A 302 6.62 26.36 -23.18
CA ASP A 302 5.98 27.55 -23.73
C ASP A 302 6.48 27.90 -25.15
N ILE A 303 5.72 27.53 -26.18
CA ILE A 303 6.08 27.79 -27.59
C ILE A 303 6.09 29.29 -27.99
N LYS A 304 5.66 30.18 -27.09
CA LYS A 304 5.81 31.63 -27.25
C LYS A 304 7.21 32.14 -26.84
N LYS A 305 7.97 31.35 -26.06
CA LYS A 305 9.33 31.66 -25.59
C LYS A 305 10.43 31.09 -26.49
N SER A 306 10.14 29.99 -27.21
CA SER A 306 10.98 29.43 -28.28
C SER A 306 11.09 30.36 -29.50
N SER A 307 12.23 30.34 -30.21
CA SER A 307 12.49 31.24 -31.36
C SER A 307 11.45 31.12 -32.48
N TYR A 308 10.90 29.92 -32.68
CA TYR A 308 9.94 29.58 -33.73
C TYR A 308 8.59 30.33 -33.60
N LYS A 309 8.17 30.67 -32.37
CA LYS A 309 6.92 31.39 -32.00
C LYS A 309 5.58 30.77 -32.48
N LYS A 310 5.60 29.72 -33.31
CA LYS A 310 4.46 28.92 -33.80
C LYS A 310 4.93 27.49 -34.09
N PHE A 311 4.10 26.48 -33.80
CA PHE A 311 4.50 25.07 -34.00
C PHE A 311 4.67 24.68 -35.47
N SER A 312 3.88 25.26 -36.38
CA SER A 312 4.07 25.12 -37.84
C SER A 312 5.48 25.51 -38.28
N LYS A 313 6.07 26.57 -37.71
CA LYS A 313 7.44 27.00 -38.03
C LYS A 313 8.49 26.03 -37.49
N PHE A 314 8.27 25.45 -36.30
CA PHE A 314 9.13 24.42 -35.75
C PHE A 314 9.12 23.15 -36.64
N LEU A 315 7.93 22.66 -37.00
CA LEU A 315 7.81 21.49 -37.88
C LEU A 315 8.36 21.74 -39.30
N GLN A 316 8.21 22.96 -39.83
CA GLN A 316 8.84 23.36 -41.09
C GLN A 316 10.38 23.35 -41.01
N CYS A 317 10.97 23.73 -39.86
CA CYS A 317 12.41 23.61 -39.62
C CYS A 317 12.87 22.14 -39.54
N MET A 318 12.15 21.29 -38.79
CA MET A 318 12.40 19.85 -38.73
C MET A 318 12.24 19.15 -40.10
N GLN A 319 11.35 19.66 -40.95
CA GLN A 319 11.18 19.19 -42.34
C GLN A 319 12.31 19.68 -43.27
N GLN A 320 12.83 20.89 -43.09
CA GLN A 320 14.04 21.35 -43.79
C GLN A 320 15.26 20.49 -43.40
N GLN A 321 15.34 20.05 -42.14
CA GLN A 321 16.32 19.08 -41.65
C GLN A 321 16.03 17.63 -42.07
N GLN A 322 14.99 17.38 -42.87
CA GLN A 322 14.59 16.04 -43.38
C GLN A 322 14.23 15.00 -42.30
N ILE A 323 14.00 15.43 -41.05
CA ILE A 323 13.63 14.54 -39.94
C ILE A 323 12.18 14.03 -40.09
N LEU A 324 11.29 14.86 -40.66
CA LEU A 324 9.86 14.57 -40.82
C LEU A 324 9.27 15.18 -42.10
N GLN A 325 8.09 14.69 -42.52
CA GLN A 325 7.24 15.32 -43.54
C GLN A 325 5.88 15.73 -42.95
N VAL A 326 5.55 17.01 -43.06
CA VAL A 326 4.20 17.55 -42.81
C VAL A 326 3.42 17.62 -44.12
N LYS A 327 2.14 17.27 -44.08
CA LYS A 327 1.17 17.56 -45.16
C LYS A 327 -0.13 18.09 -44.56
N GLU A 328 -0.76 19.05 -45.23
CA GLU A 328 -2.08 19.56 -44.86
C GLU A 328 -3.15 18.58 -45.38
N LEU A 329 -3.64 17.69 -44.51
CA LEU A 329 -4.61 16.65 -44.91
C LEU A 329 -6.06 17.16 -44.90
N ASN A 330 -6.35 18.16 -44.08
CA ASN A 330 -7.62 18.88 -44.04
C ASN A 330 -7.33 20.38 -44.04
N LYS A 331 -8.20 21.18 -44.66
CA LYS A 331 -7.99 22.64 -44.80
C LYS A 331 -7.75 23.31 -43.43
N GLY A 332 -6.60 23.94 -43.27
CA GLY A 332 -6.14 24.59 -42.04
C GLY A 332 -5.49 23.65 -41.00
N VAL A 333 -5.25 22.38 -41.33
CA VAL A 333 -4.80 21.36 -40.37
C VAL A 333 -3.59 20.58 -40.89
N GLU A 334 -2.41 20.96 -40.40
CA GLU A 334 -1.14 20.25 -40.59
C GLU A 334 -1.15 18.87 -39.89
N SER A 335 -0.57 17.86 -40.54
CA SER A 335 -0.41 16.50 -40.02
C SER A 335 0.97 15.93 -40.39
N ILE A 336 1.60 15.21 -39.45
CA ILE A 336 2.90 14.56 -39.65
C ILE A 336 2.65 13.21 -40.32
N VAL A 337 3.12 13.04 -41.55
CA VAL A 337 2.81 11.86 -42.39
C VAL A 337 3.92 10.82 -42.35
N GLU A 338 5.18 11.26 -42.36
CA GLU A 338 6.37 10.40 -42.35
C GLU A 338 7.45 10.99 -41.43
N VAL A 339 8.29 10.13 -40.86
CA VAL A 339 9.43 10.47 -39.99
C VAL A 339 10.60 9.55 -40.36
N ASP A 340 11.81 10.08 -40.59
CA ASP A 340 12.97 9.23 -40.86
C ASP A 340 13.69 8.80 -39.57
N TRP A 341 13.27 7.65 -39.05
CA TRP A 341 13.88 6.93 -37.94
C TRP A 341 15.37 6.57 -38.13
N LYS A 342 15.97 6.79 -39.30
CA LYS A 342 17.39 6.59 -39.56
C LYS A 342 18.26 7.84 -39.34
N HIS A 343 17.67 9.03 -39.13
CA HIS A 343 18.41 10.30 -39.02
C HIS A 343 19.50 10.25 -37.93
N PRO A 344 20.69 10.86 -38.15
CA PRO A 344 21.77 10.86 -37.16
C PRO A 344 21.34 11.41 -35.79
N ASP A 345 20.60 12.52 -35.75
CA ASP A 345 20.22 13.16 -34.46
C ASP A 345 19.28 12.29 -33.63
N ILE A 346 18.34 11.59 -34.30
CA ILE A 346 17.48 10.58 -33.64
C ILE A 346 18.35 9.46 -33.07
N LYS A 347 19.43 9.03 -33.74
CA LYS A 347 20.33 8.02 -33.17
C LYS A 347 21.14 8.56 -31.99
N ALA A 348 21.72 9.74 -32.15
CA ALA A 348 22.60 10.38 -31.16
C ALA A 348 21.89 10.76 -29.85
N PHE A 349 20.58 11.04 -29.90
CA PHE A 349 19.80 11.43 -28.71
C PHE A 349 19.72 10.31 -27.66
N ALA A 350 20.51 10.37 -26.60
CA ALA A 350 20.34 9.51 -25.43
C ALA A 350 19.03 9.89 -24.68
N VAL A 351 18.26 8.89 -24.26
CA VAL A 351 17.07 9.11 -23.42
C VAL A 351 17.53 9.26 -21.97
N PRO A 352 17.19 10.35 -21.25
CA PRO A 352 17.61 10.54 -19.87
C PRO A 352 17.13 9.41 -18.93
N GLU A 353 18.02 8.95 -18.06
CA GLU A 353 17.77 7.84 -17.12
C GLU A 353 16.85 8.25 -15.95
N GLY A 354 15.57 8.41 -16.26
CA GLY A 354 14.51 8.69 -15.29
C GLY A 354 13.09 8.38 -15.79
N PHE A 355 12.92 8.02 -17.06
CA PHE A 355 11.61 7.85 -17.72
C PHE A 355 11.40 6.46 -18.34
N SER A 356 11.65 5.39 -17.57
CA SER A 356 11.11 4.06 -17.92
C SER A 356 9.64 3.96 -17.56
N SER A 357 8.78 3.86 -18.58
CA SER A 357 7.35 3.48 -18.47
C SER A 357 6.43 4.37 -17.60
N ALA A 358 6.60 5.70 -17.65
CA ALA A 358 5.58 6.66 -17.22
C ALA A 358 4.36 6.68 -18.20
N SER A 359 3.61 5.58 -18.20
CA SER A 359 2.34 5.38 -18.93
C SER A 359 1.15 5.18 -17.99
N ALA A 360 1.35 5.41 -16.69
CA ALA A 360 0.34 5.56 -15.66
C ALA A 360 0.65 6.84 -14.86
N ALA A 361 -0.36 7.40 -14.19
CA ALA A 361 -0.27 8.62 -13.38
C ALA A 361 0.10 9.93 -14.11
N GLN A 362 -0.78 10.38 -15.02
CA GLN A 362 -1.11 11.82 -15.12
C GLN A 362 -2.62 12.02 -15.26
N ASP A 363 -3.32 11.90 -14.13
CA ASP A 363 -4.60 12.57 -13.89
C ASP A 363 -4.67 12.87 -12.40
N SER A 364 -4.58 14.16 -12.02
CA SER A 364 -4.31 14.56 -10.62
C SER A 364 -4.82 15.97 -10.27
N LYS A 365 -6.11 16.24 -10.53
CA LYS A 365 -6.83 17.41 -10.00
C LYS A 365 -8.25 17.12 -9.51
N SER A 366 -8.37 16.24 -8.52
CA SER A 366 -9.50 16.22 -7.57
C SER A 366 -9.16 15.37 -6.35
N GLU A 367 -9.62 15.80 -5.17
CA GLU A 367 -9.35 15.14 -3.89
C GLU A 367 -10.35 14.02 -3.61
N ASP A 368 -10.21 12.90 -4.32
CA ASP A 368 -10.54 11.60 -3.74
C ASP A 368 -9.67 10.51 -4.40
N ARG A 369 -8.93 9.74 -3.61
CA ARG A 369 -8.14 8.62 -4.13
C ARG A 369 -9.03 7.38 -4.18
N GLU A 370 -9.76 7.22 -5.29
CA GLU A 370 -10.31 5.91 -5.65
C GLU A 370 -9.16 4.88 -5.64
N GLN A 371 -9.17 4.00 -4.64
CA GLN A 371 -8.19 2.94 -4.52
C GLN A 371 -8.45 1.95 -5.66
N VAL A 372 -7.63 2.03 -6.71
CA VAL A 372 -7.71 1.13 -7.87
C VAL A 372 -7.63 -0.30 -7.36
N TYR A 373 -8.74 -1.02 -7.50
CA TYR A 373 -8.86 -2.36 -6.95
C TYR A 373 -7.95 -3.33 -7.70
N HIS A 374 -7.11 -4.02 -6.95
CA HIS A 374 -6.28 -5.11 -7.44
C HIS A 374 -6.87 -6.43 -6.95
N ALA A 375 -7.22 -7.33 -7.88
CA ALA A 375 -7.78 -8.63 -7.55
C ALA A 375 -6.79 -9.46 -6.69
N PRO A 376 -7.23 -10.04 -5.57
CA PRO A 376 -6.34 -10.76 -4.66
C PRO A 376 -5.80 -12.05 -5.28
N GLU A 377 -4.55 -12.39 -4.94
CA GLU A 377 -4.00 -13.70 -5.27
C GLU A 377 -4.57 -14.74 -4.29
N ILE A 378 -5.19 -15.79 -4.83
CA ILE A 378 -5.88 -16.82 -4.06
C ILE A 378 -5.30 -18.18 -4.39
N ILE A 379 -4.52 -18.71 -3.45
CA ILE A 379 -3.78 -19.98 -3.58
C ILE A 379 -4.52 -21.07 -2.77
N PRO A 380 -4.93 -22.19 -3.39
CA PRO A 380 -5.52 -23.32 -2.67
C PRO A 380 -4.43 -24.10 -1.92
N LEU A 381 -4.68 -24.38 -0.64
CA LEU A 381 -3.74 -25.04 0.26
C LEU A 381 -4.43 -26.23 0.97
N TYR A 382 -3.63 -27.16 1.46
CA TYR A 382 -4.08 -28.44 1.99
C TYR A 382 -3.44 -28.69 3.36
N GLY A 383 -4.27 -28.98 4.36
CA GLY A 383 -3.87 -29.24 5.73
C GLY A 383 -3.84 -30.74 6.00
N VAL A 384 -2.73 -31.25 6.57
CA VAL A 384 -2.60 -32.67 6.91
C VAL A 384 -3.68 -33.08 7.93
N SER A 385 -4.63 -33.89 7.47
CA SER A 385 -5.76 -34.39 8.26
C SER A 385 -5.34 -35.55 9.17
N THR A 386 -6.11 -35.86 10.22
CA THR A 386 -5.73 -36.87 11.22
C THR A 386 -5.58 -38.27 10.66
N LYS A 387 -6.37 -38.64 9.64
CA LYS A 387 -6.24 -39.94 8.97
C LYS A 387 -4.93 -40.06 8.21
N MET A 388 -4.50 -39.00 7.55
CA MET A 388 -3.39 -39.04 6.59
C MET A 388 -2.01 -38.92 7.24
N ILE A 389 -1.92 -38.72 8.56
CA ILE A 389 -0.63 -38.59 9.28
C ILE A 389 0.40 -39.67 8.90
N PRO A 390 0.07 -40.97 8.78
CA PRO A 390 1.05 -42.00 8.42
C PRO A 390 1.66 -41.79 7.02
N LEU A 391 0.88 -41.28 6.06
CA LEU A 391 1.35 -40.98 4.69
C LEU A 391 2.29 -39.77 4.64
N PHE A 392 2.19 -38.86 5.61
CA PHE A 392 3.03 -37.67 5.74
C PHE A 392 4.17 -37.83 6.77
N GLN A 393 4.32 -39.01 7.38
CA GLN A 393 5.32 -39.27 8.41
C GLN A 393 6.75 -39.25 7.87
N GLU A 394 6.99 -39.82 6.68
CA GLU A 394 8.32 -39.80 6.01
C GLU A 394 8.76 -38.38 5.62
N SER A 395 7.82 -37.48 5.33
CA SER A 395 8.09 -36.07 5.01
C SER A 395 8.13 -35.16 6.24
N GLY A 396 7.97 -35.71 7.45
CA GLY A 396 8.07 -34.98 8.72
C GLY A 396 6.91 -34.03 9.02
N HIS A 397 5.91 -33.93 8.15
CA HIS A 397 4.76 -33.06 8.35
C HIS A 397 3.79 -33.62 9.41
N ARG A 398 3.18 -32.74 10.18
CA ARG A 398 2.31 -33.10 11.33
C ARG A 398 0.87 -32.68 11.05
N LYS A 399 -0.08 -33.14 11.88
CA LYS A 399 -1.47 -32.69 11.85
C LYS A 399 -1.54 -31.15 11.80
N GLY A 400 -2.16 -30.61 10.76
CA GLY A 400 -2.30 -29.16 10.57
C GLY A 400 -1.08 -28.45 9.94
N SER A 401 -0.03 -29.17 9.53
CA SER A 401 0.93 -28.64 8.55
C SER A 401 0.19 -28.25 7.27
N ILE A 402 0.53 -27.11 6.70
CA ILE A 402 -0.10 -26.50 5.52
C ILE A 402 0.81 -26.75 4.32
N LEU A 403 0.25 -27.22 3.20
CA LEU A 403 0.99 -27.64 2.01
C LEU A 403 0.30 -27.13 0.72
N SER A 404 1.08 -26.84 -0.31
CA SER A 404 0.59 -26.61 -1.67
C SER A 404 0.22 -27.91 -2.38
N SER A 405 -0.57 -27.82 -3.46
CA SER A 405 -0.89 -28.98 -4.30
C SER A 405 0.34 -29.63 -4.95
N SER A 406 1.39 -28.84 -5.22
CA SER A 406 2.70 -29.30 -5.70
C SER A 406 3.45 -30.12 -4.65
N GLU A 407 3.52 -29.63 -3.40
CA GLU A 407 4.19 -30.35 -2.31
C GLU A 407 3.48 -31.66 -1.98
N VAL A 408 2.15 -31.64 -1.87
CA VAL A 408 1.34 -32.85 -1.67
C VAL A 408 1.62 -33.90 -2.76
N ARG A 409 1.62 -33.49 -4.03
CA ARG A 409 1.95 -34.40 -5.15
C ARG A 409 3.35 -34.98 -5.04
N ASN A 410 4.36 -34.14 -4.77
CA ASN A 410 5.75 -34.58 -4.62
C ASN A 410 5.91 -35.56 -3.45
N ILE A 411 5.25 -35.31 -2.31
CA ILE A 411 5.28 -36.18 -1.13
C ILE A 411 4.67 -37.55 -1.45
N ILE A 412 3.50 -37.60 -2.11
CA ILE A 412 2.83 -38.87 -2.48
C ILE A 412 3.68 -39.65 -3.50
N ILE A 413 4.23 -38.96 -4.50
CA ILE A 413 5.10 -39.56 -5.52
C ILE A 413 6.38 -40.13 -4.88
N ASN A 414 6.96 -39.43 -3.91
CA ASN A 414 8.13 -39.91 -3.17
C ASN A 414 7.77 -41.12 -2.29
N TYR A 415 6.69 -41.05 -1.52
CA TYR A 415 6.20 -42.16 -0.70
C TYR A 415 6.00 -43.45 -1.50
N VAL A 416 5.29 -43.35 -2.64
CA VAL A 416 5.03 -44.49 -3.55
C VAL A 416 6.31 -45.08 -4.13
N LYS A 417 7.34 -44.26 -4.38
CA LYS A 417 8.66 -44.72 -4.84
C LYS A 417 9.46 -45.37 -3.71
N SER A 418 9.53 -44.74 -2.52
CA SER A 418 10.26 -45.25 -1.35
C SER A 418 9.72 -46.58 -0.84
N ASN A 419 8.42 -46.83 -1.02
CA ASN A 419 7.74 -48.06 -0.61
C ASN A 419 7.56 -49.05 -1.79
N GLU A 420 8.19 -48.81 -2.94
CA GLU A 420 8.17 -49.67 -4.15
C GLU A 420 6.76 -50.06 -4.63
N LEU A 421 5.78 -49.15 -4.50
CA LEU A 421 4.36 -49.43 -4.75
C LEU A 421 3.92 -49.26 -6.22
N VAL A 422 4.83 -49.09 -7.16
CA VAL A 422 4.51 -48.95 -8.59
C VAL A 422 4.37 -50.34 -9.22
N ASP A 423 3.30 -50.59 -9.98
CA ASP A 423 3.12 -51.87 -10.67
C ASP A 423 4.20 -52.09 -11.73
N GLU A 424 4.93 -53.21 -11.60
CA GLU A 424 5.97 -53.68 -12.52
C GLU A 424 5.43 -53.87 -13.95
N THR A 425 4.17 -54.33 -14.06
CA THR A 425 3.48 -54.63 -15.33
C THR A 425 3.04 -53.36 -16.03
N ASN A 426 2.50 -52.38 -15.27
CA ASN A 426 1.98 -51.14 -15.80
C ASN A 426 2.21 -49.96 -14.85
N LYS A 427 3.28 -49.20 -15.11
CA LYS A 427 3.73 -48.04 -14.32
C LYS A 427 2.71 -46.91 -14.14
N ASN A 428 1.56 -46.96 -14.82
CA ASN A 428 0.45 -46.04 -14.59
C ASN A 428 -0.43 -46.40 -13.37
N PHE A 429 -0.24 -47.60 -12.81
CA PHE A 429 -0.93 -48.08 -11.62
C PHE A 429 0.01 -48.12 -10.41
N VAL A 430 -0.61 -47.88 -9.24
CA VAL A 430 0.00 -47.93 -7.92
C VAL A 430 -0.75 -48.99 -7.10
N LYS A 431 0.00 -49.92 -6.53
CA LYS A 431 -0.49 -50.98 -5.64
C LYS A 431 -0.86 -50.36 -4.29
N VAL A 432 -2.08 -50.60 -3.83
CA VAL A 432 -2.58 -50.03 -2.57
C VAL A 432 -1.98 -50.82 -1.41
N ASN A 433 -1.14 -50.18 -0.60
CA ASN A 433 -0.66 -50.75 0.67
C ASN A 433 -1.63 -50.42 1.82
N ALA A 434 -1.43 -51.03 3.00
CA ALA A 434 -2.33 -50.86 4.15
C ALA A 434 -2.52 -49.39 4.59
N ILE A 435 -1.48 -48.54 4.45
CA ILE A 435 -1.54 -47.12 4.80
C ILE A 435 -2.40 -46.34 3.79
N LEU A 436 -2.18 -46.53 2.49
CA LEU A 436 -3.03 -45.93 1.45
C LEU A 436 -4.48 -46.42 1.55
N CYS A 437 -4.66 -47.69 1.92
CA CYS A 437 -5.97 -48.32 2.12
C CYS A 437 -6.77 -47.61 3.25
N ASP A 438 -6.21 -47.46 4.46
CA ASP A 438 -6.89 -46.78 5.59
C ASP A 438 -7.03 -45.26 5.40
N CYS A 439 -6.09 -44.62 4.69
CA CYS A 439 -6.11 -43.19 4.43
C CYS A 439 -7.15 -42.78 3.36
N LEU A 440 -7.32 -43.57 2.30
CA LEU A 440 -7.95 -43.12 1.05
C LEU A 440 -9.22 -43.85 0.65
N LEU A 441 -9.34 -45.15 0.93
CA LEU A 441 -10.52 -45.94 0.54
C LEU A 441 -11.66 -45.78 1.56
N ASP A 442 -12.89 -45.94 1.10
CA ASP A 442 -14.04 -46.14 1.99
C ASP A 442 -14.28 -47.64 2.24
N LYS A 443 -15.01 -47.96 3.32
CA LYS A 443 -15.17 -49.33 3.84
C LYS A 443 -15.74 -50.37 2.87
N SER A 444 -16.36 -49.94 1.78
CA SER A 444 -16.86 -50.80 0.70
C SER A 444 -15.82 -51.07 -0.39
N GLU A 445 -14.83 -50.21 -0.55
CA GLU A 445 -13.75 -50.32 -1.55
C GLU A 445 -12.56 -51.13 -1.03
N GLN A 446 -12.43 -51.25 0.30
CA GLN A 446 -11.27 -51.84 1.01
C GLN A 446 -10.87 -53.23 0.49
N ASP A 447 -11.84 -54.06 0.14
CA ASP A 447 -11.65 -55.44 -0.34
C ASP A 447 -11.68 -55.55 -1.88
N GLU A 448 -12.08 -54.50 -2.60
CA GLU A 448 -12.21 -54.49 -4.06
C GLU A 448 -11.01 -53.80 -4.77
N ILE A 449 -10.47 -52.71 -4.20
CA ILE A 449 -9.48 -51.86 -4.88
C ILE A 449 -8.05 -52.18 -4.43
N SER A 450 -7.41 -53.10 -5.15
CA SER A 450 -5.99 -53.45 -4.98
C SER A 450 -5.00 -52.52 -5.71
N HIS A 451 -5.47 -51.82 -6.76
CA HIS A 451 -4.64 -50.96 -7.60
C HIS A 451 -5.39 -49.67 -7.96
N LEU A 452 -4.72 -48.52 -7.85
CA LEU A 452 -5.23 -47.20 -8.24
C LEU A 452 -4.40 -46.60 -9.36
N LYS A 453 -5.00 -45.74 -10.20
CA LYS A 453 -4.23 -44.91 -11.16
C LYS A 453 -3.62 -43.70 -10.46
N TRP A 454 -2.50 -43.19 -10.98
CA TRP A 454 -1.85 -42.00 -10.41
C TRP A 454 -2.77 -40.78 -10.26
N ASP A 455 -3.55 -40.43 -11.28
CA ASP A 455 -4.47 -39.29 -11.22
C ASP A 455 -5.56 -39.47 -10.15
N GLU A 456 -6.05 -40.70 -9.98
CA GLU A 456 -7.08 -41.05 -9.00
C GLU A 456 -6.50 -41.05 -7.57
N LEU A 457 -5.32 -41.64 -7.38
CA LEU A 457 -4.58 -41.61 -6.12
C LEU A 457 -4.33 -40.17 -5.67
N LEU A 458 -3.81 -39.31 -6.56
CA LEU A 458 -3.53 -37.92 -6.25
C LEU A 458 -4.81 -37.11 -5.98
N SER A 459 -5.91 -37.39 -6.68
CA SER A 459 -7.20 -36.72 -6.46
C SER A 459 -7.82 -37.13 -5.12
N ARG A 460 -7.93 -38.43 -4.85
CA ARG A 460 -8.40 -38.97 -3.55
C ARG A 460 -7.56 -38.43 -2.38
N CYS A 461 -6.24 -38.33 -2.53
CA CYS A 461 -5.38 -37.71 -1.52
C CYS A 461 -5.72 -36.22 -1.27
N LEU A 462 -5.90 -35.42 -2.32
CA LEU A 462 -6.23 -34.00 -2.17
C LEU A 462 -7.63 -33.78 -1.56
N GLU A 463 -8.57 -34.68 -1.80
CA GLU A 463 -9.93 -34.66 -1.23
C GLU A 463 -10.00 -35.11 0.25
N ARG A 464 -9.09 -35.99 0.70
CA ARG A 464 -9.01 -36.46 2.11
C ARG A 464 -8.18 -35.52 3.01
N LEU A 465 -7.46 -34.55 2.43
CA LEU A 465 -6.80 -33.46 3.15
C LEU A 465 -7.81 -32.38 3.56
N GLN A 466 -7.47 -31.58 4.58
CA GLN A 466 -8.33 -30.45 4.97
C GLN A 466 -8.14 -29.29 3.98
N PRO A 467 -9.19 -28.79 3.29
CA PRO A 467 -9.06 -27.63 2.43
C PRO A 467 -8.77 -26.35 3.22
N LEU A 468 -7.84 -25.56 2.73
CA LEU A 468 -7.51 -24.19 3.14
C LEU A 468 -7.33 -23.32 1.89
N HIS A 469 -7.28 -22.00 2.08
CA HIS A 469 -6.87 -21.05 1.06
C HIS A 469 -6.04 -19.92 1.67
N GLN A 470 -4.99 -19.51 0.96
CA GLN A 470 -4.25 -18.29 1.25
C GLN A 470 -4.79 -17.18 0.35
N VAL A 471 -5.03 -16.01 0.93
CA VAL A 471 -5.43 -14.80 0.20
C VAL A 471 -4.38 -13.73 0.46
N ALA A 472 -3.72 -13.25 -0.60
CA ALA A 472 -2.85 -12.09 -0.55
C ALA A 472 -3.57 -10.90 -1.18
N PHE A 473 -3.78 -9.84 -0.40
CA PHE A 473 -4.26 -8.55 -0.89
C PHE A 473 -3.07 -7.65 -1.22
N PHE A 474 -3.23 -6.76 -2.21
CA PHE A 474 -2.17 -5.84 -2.59
C PHE A 474 -1.74 -4.95 -1.41
N GLY A 475 -0.48 -5.01 -1.02
CA GLY A 475 0.07 -4.27 0.13
C GLY A 475 -0.25 -4.86 1.52
N GLN A 476 -0.74 -6.10 1.62
CA GLN A 476 -1.01 -6.78 2.90
C GLN A 476 -0.30 -8.14 2.98
N GLU A 477 -0.03 -8.62 4.20
CA GLU A 477 0.52 -9.96 4.42
C GLU A 477 -0.48 -11.06 4.03
N PRO A 478 -0.05 -12.20 3.46
CA PRO A 478 -0.97 -13.26 3.03
C PRO A 478 -1.68 -13.95 4.21
N VAL A 479 -3.01 -13.96 4.20
CA VAL A 479 -3.83 -14.56 5.26
C VAL A 479 -4.31 -15.95 4.86
N VAL A 480 -3.97 -16.97 5.67
CA VAL A 480 -4.48 -18.33 5.51
C VAL A 480 -5.83 -18.50 6.20
N ARG A 481 -6.83 -18.97 5.46
CA ARG A 481 -8.21 -19.22 5.91
C ARG A 481 -8.57 -20.70 5.71
N LYS A 482 -9.45 -21.22 6.57
CA LYS A 482 -9.92 -22.62 6.55
C LYS A 482 -11.07 -22.79 5.56
N GLY A 483 -11.17 -23.98 4.97
CA GLY A 483 -12.13 -24.29 3.90
C GLY A 483 -11.64 -23.82 2.53
N ASN A 484 -12.42 -24.12 1.49
CA ASN A 484 -12.28 -23.47 0.18
C ASN A 484 -12.78 -22.02 0.27
N ILE A 485 -12.28 -21.13 -0.59
CA ILE A 485 -12.86 -19.79 -0.72
C ILE A 485 -14.30 -19.89 -1.22
N GLU A 486 -15.24 -19.22 -0.56
CA GLU A 486 -16.63 -19.16 -1.02
C GLU A 486 -16.75 -18.11 -2.15
N PRO A 487 -17.27 -18.49 -3.33
CA PRO A 487 -17.40 -17.55 -4.45
C PRO A 487 -18.41 -16.45 -4.16
N ILE A 488 -18.36 -15.39 -4.97
CA ILE A 488 -19.38 -14.35 -5.03
C ILE A 488 -20.66 -14.98 -5.57
N ASP A 489 -21.63 -15.25 -4.69
CA ASP A 489 -22.96 -15.77 -5.05
C ASP A 489 -23.86 -14.61 -5.52
N ILE A 490 -24.26 -14.68 -6.78
CA ILE A 490 -25.26 -13.78 -7.38
C ILE A 490 -26.57 -14.55 -7.54
N SER A 491 -27.59 -14.16 -6.77
CA SER A 491 -28.90 -14.79 -6.78
C SER A 491 -30.01 -13.79 -7.12
N ILE A 492 -31.11 -14.29 -7.70
CA ILE A 492 -32.31 -13.47 -7.96
C ILE A 492 -33.40 -13.94 -7.00
N ALA A 493 -33.86 -13.04 -6.15
CA ALA A 493 -35.04 -13.24 -5.31
C ALA A 493 -36.25 -12.51 -5.92
N GLN A 494 -37.44 -13.07 -5.77
CA GLN A 494 -38.70 -12.35 -6.05
C GLN A 494 -39.32 -11.96 -4.71
N ARG A 495 -39.39 -10.65 -4.42
CA ARG A 495 -39.79 -10.13 -3.09
C ARG A 495 -41.26 -9.73 -3.01
N SER A 496 -41.88 -9.37 -4.14
CA SER A 496 -43.31 -9.09 -4.26
C SER A 496 -43.77 -9.36 -5.71
N SER A 497 -45.06 -9.15 -6.01
CA SER A 497 -45.64 -9.47 -7.33
C SER A 497 -44.79 -8.95 -8.49
N ASN A 498 -44.22 -9.87 -9.26
CA ASN A 498 -43.26 -9.67 -10.35
C ASN A 498 -41.99 -8.82 -10.06
N LYS A 499 -41.78 -8.31 -8.84
CA LYS A 499 -40.58 -7.54 -8.47
C LYS A 499 -39.42 -8.47 -8.12
N LYS A 500 -38.47 -8.54 -9.05
CA LYS A 500 -37.17 -9.21 -8.89
C LYS A 500 -36.16 -8.28 -8.19
N VAL A 501 -35.30 -8.87 -7.39
CA VAL A 501 -34.18 -8.24 -6.68
C VAL A 501 -32.95 -9.11 -6.90
N THR A 502 -31.84 -8.52 -7.29
CA THR A 502 -30.55 -9.20 -7.41
C THR A 502 -29.82 -9.08 -6.07
N ILE A 503 -29.36 -10.21 -5.52
CA ILE A 503 -28.68 -10.30 -4.23
C ILE A 503 -27.25 -10.80 -4.48
N VAL A 504 -26.26 -10.12 -3.91
CA VAL A 504 -24.83 -10.42 -4.04
C VAL A 504 -24.23 -10.64 -2.66
N LYS A 505 -23.50 -11.74 -2.47
CA LYS A 505 -22.86 -12.13 -1.20
C LYS A 505 -21.34 -12.26 -1.35
N ASN A 506 -20.65 -12.40 -0.21
CA ASN A 506 -19.23 -12.77 -0.12
C ASN A 506 -18.23 -11.78 -0.75
N LEU A 507 -18.64 -10.55 -1.09
CA LEU A 507 -17.76 -9.49 -1.60
C LEU A 507 -16.56 -9.23 -0.67
N GLU A 508 -16.81 -9.24 0.64
CA GLU A 508 -15.84 -9.10 1.73
C GLU A 508 -14.67 -10.11 1.64
N LEU A 509 -14.91 -11.31 1.10
CA LEU A 509 -13.87 -12.35 0.96
C LEU A 509 -12.84 -12.00 -0.12
N TYR A 510 -13.20 -11.11 -1.04
CA TYR A 510 -12.38 -10.61 -2.15
C TYR A 510 -11.86 -9.20 -1.90
N GLY A 511 -12.01 -8.67 -0.67
CA GLY A 511 -11.56 -7.32 -0.31
C GLY A 511 -12.40 -6.19 -0.92
N LEU A 512 -13.54 -6.52 -1.53
CA LEU A 512 -14.48 -5.54 -2.05
C LEU A 512 -15.39 -5.05 -0.92
N ASP A 513 -15.34 -3.75 -0.61
CA ASP A 513 -16.31 -3.13 0.30
C ASP A 513 -17.73 -3.22 -0.29
N PRO A 514 -18.68 -3.88 0.41
CA PRO A 514 -20.08 -3.94 -0.03
C PRO A 514 -20.74 -2.56 -0.19
N GLN A 515 -20.27 -1.51 0.51
CA GLN A 515 -20.87 -0.19 0.47
C GLN A 515 -20.42 0.63 -0.76
N CYS A 516 -19.13 0.67 -1.07
CA CYS A 516 -18.62 1.18 -2.35
C CYS A 516 -19.22 0.41 -3.54
N VAL A 517 -19.30 -0.92 -3.50
CA VAL A 517 -19.91 -1.73 -4.56
C VAL A 517 -21.41 -1.41 -4.72
N ALA A 518 -22.16 -1.25 -3.62
CA ALA A 518 -23.56 -0.84 -3.68
C ALA A 518 -23.74 0.54 -4.32
N ASN A 519 -22.91 1.52 -3.97
CA ASN A 519 -22.95 2.87 -4.54
C ASN A 519 -22.61 2.88 -6.04
N ALA A 520 -21.55 2.19 -6.45
CA ALA A 520 -21.14 2.07 -7.84
C ALA A 520 -22.23 1.38 -8.70
N LEU A 521 -22.88 0.33 -8.16
CA LEU A 521 -24.00 -0.33 -8.83
C LEU A 521 -25.24 0.55 -8.89
N GLN A 522 -25.57 1.30 -7.82
CA GLN A 522 -26.69 2.24 -7.82
C GLN A 522 -26.53 3.29 -8.94
N GLN A 523 -25.33 3.85 -9.12
CA GLN A 523 -25.03 4.79 -10.19
C GLN A 523 -25.07 4.14 -11.59
N LYS A 524 -24.43 2.97 -11.78
CA LYS A 524 -24.33 2.31 -13.09
C LYS A 524 -25.63 1.65 -13.56
N VAL A 525 -26.52 1.28 -12.64
CA VAL A 525 -27.81 0.64 -12.92
C VAL A 525 -28.98 1.63 -12.86
N GLN A 526 -28.81 2.79 -12.22
CA GLN A 526 -29.89 3.76 -11.94
C GLN A 526 -31.07 3.13 -11.17
N ALA A 527 -30.75 2.24 -10.22
CA ALA A 527 -31.71 1.53 -9.38
C ALA A 527 -31.25 1.53 -7.92
N SER A 528 -32.21 1.50 -6.98
CA SER A 528 -31.92 1.42 -5.55
C SER A 528 -31.11 0.15 -5.24
N ALA A 529 -29.92 0.36 -4.65
CA ALA A 529 -29.15 -0.64 -3.94
C ALA A 529 -29.34 -0.46 -2.43
N THR A 530 -29.23 -1.55 -1.67
CA THR A 530 -29.36 -1.58 -0.22
C THR A 530 -28.43 -2.65 0.37
N ILE A 531 -27.89 -2.40 1.56
CA ILE A 531 -27.07 -3.38 2.29
C ILE A 531 -27.94 -4.02 3.35
N THR A 532 -27.80 -5.34 3.52
CA THR A 532 -28.53 -6.11 4.56
C THR A 532 -27.60 -7.17 5.16
N PRO A 533 -27.79 -7.58 6.43
CA PRO A 533 -27.04 -8.71 6.97
C PRO A 533 -27.29 -9.98 6.16
N ALA A 534 -26.25 -10.79 5.97
CA ALA A 534 -26.34 -12.05 5.24
C ALA A 534 -26.95 -13.16 6.14
N PRO A 535 -27.93 -13.95 5.66
CA PRO A 535 -28.53 -15.01 6.47
C PRO A 535 -27.54 -16.15 6.70
N GLY A 536 -27.34 -16.54 7.96
CA GLY A 536 -26.55 -17.70 8.37
C GLY A 536 -25.10 -17.41 8.78
N ALA A 537 -24.59 -16.20 8.55
CA ALA A 537 -23.28 -15.77 9.02
C ALA A 537 -23.42 -14.56 9.96
N LYS A 538 -22.68 -14.57 11.07
CA LYS A 538 -22.54 -13.38 11.90
C LYS A 538 -21.60 -12.39 11.21
N ASP A 539 -21.89 -11.10 11.31
CA ASP A 539 -21.00 -10.00 10.92
C ASP A 539 -20.62 -9.94 9.41
N ARG A 540 -21.34 -10.68 8.52
CA ARG A 540 -21.30 -10.52 7.04
C ARG A 540 -22.52 -9.78 6.50
N VAL A 541 -22.36 -9.03 5.42
CA VAL A 541 -23.46 -8.39 4.67
C VAL A 541 -23.63 -8.92 3.24
N GLN A 542 -24.80 -8.63 2.67
CA GLN A 542 -25.16 -8.88 1.28
C GLN A 542 -25.78 -7.62 0.67
N VAL A 543 -25.42 -7.33 -0.58
CA VAL A 543 -25.95 -6.19 -1.36
C VAL A 543 -27.20 -6.64 -2.10
N GLN A 544 -28.31 -5.90 -1.98
CA GLN A 544 -29.56 -6.13 -2.69
C GLN A 544 -29.86 -4.95 -3.63
N ILE A 545 -29.93 -5.19 -4.94
CA ILE A 545 -30.25 -4.20 -5.98
C ILE A 545 -31.58 -4.52 -6.64
N GLN A 546 -32.45 -3.53 -6.85
CA GLN A 546 -33.74 -3.73 -7.50
C GLN A 546 -33.59 -4.11 -8.98
N GLY A 547 -34.42 -5.05 -9.46
CA GLY A 547 -34.38 -5.60 -10.82
C GLY A 547 -33.51 -6.85 -10.97
N ASN A 548 -33.26 -7.24 -12.23
CA ASN A 548 -32.34 -8.33 -12.59
C ASN A 548 -31.10 -7.75 -13.26
N GLN A 549 -30.03 -7.60 -12.48
CA GLN A 549 -28.88 -6.77 -12.83
C GLN A 549 -27.59 -7.57 -13.09
N ILE A 550 -27.72 -8.87 -13.33
CA ILE A 550 -26.59 -9.80 -13.44
C ILE A 550 -25.62 -9.40 -14.58
N HIS A 551 -26.08 -8.78 -15.67
CA HIS A 551 -25.17 -8.27 -16.71
C HIS A 551 -24.28 -7.12 -16.25
N HIS A 552 -24.83 -6.17 -15.49
CA HIS A 552 -24.06 -5.04 -14.97
C HIS A 552 -23.06 -5.50 -13.90
N LEU A 553 -23.46 -6.45 -13.06
CA LEU A 553 -22.57 -7.15 -12.12
C LEU A 553 -21.49 -7.98 -12.83
N ALA A 554 -21.84 -8.72 -13.89
CA ALA A 554 -20.89 -9.49 -14.68
C ALA A 554 -19.83 -8.56 -15.28
N LYS A 555 -20.26 -7.43 -15.87
CA LYS A 555 -19.36 -6.43 -16.43
C LYS A 555 -18.42 -5.86 -15.36
N MET A 556 -18.98 -5.38 -14.24
CA MET A 556 -18.23 -4.82 -13.13
C MET A 556 -17.20 -5.81 -12.55
N LEU A 557 -17.62 -7.03 -12.24
CA LEU A 557 -16.75 -8.02 -11.61
C LEU A 557 -15.66 -8.57 -12.57
N LEU A 558 -15.97 -8.74 -13.86
CA LEU A 558 -15.05 -9.34 -14.83
C LEU A 558 -14.16 -8.34 -15.57
N GLU A 559 -14.65 -7.13 -15.88
CA GLU A 559 -13.92 -6.13 -16.66
C GLU A 559 -13.26 -5.06 -15.76
N GLU A 560 -13.98 -4.58 -14.74
CA GLU A 560 -13.52 -3.46 -13.89
C GLU A 560 -12.70 -3.99 -12.70
N TYR A 561 -13.22 -4.97 -11.95
CA TYR A 561 -12.51 -5.64 -10.86
C TYR A 561 -11.67 -6.85 -11.29
N GLN A 562 -11.71 -7.22 -12.58
CA GLN A 562 -10.86 -8.27 -13.19
C GLN A 562 -10.87 -9.63 -12.48
N LEU A 563 -11.95 -9.97 -11.76
CA LEU A 563 -12.02 -11.18 -10.94
C LEU A 563 -12.12 -12.45 -11.81
N PRO A 564 -11.30 -13.49 -11.55
CA PRO A 564 -11.38 -14.74 -12.29
C PRO A 564 -12.77 -15.39 -12.20
N ARG A 565 -13.40 -15.66 -13.35
CA ARG A 565 -14.78 -16.20 -13.45
C ARG A 565 -15.04 -17.47 -12.62
N LYS A 566 -14.01 -18.25 -12.27
CA LYS A 566 -14.08 -19.39 -11.33
C LYS A 566 -14.60 -19.00 -9.93
N TYR A 567 -14.53 -17.72 -9.56
CA TYR A 567 -14.89 -17.19 -8.24
C TYR A 567 -16.26 -16.47 -8.22
N ILE A 568 -17.05 -16.55 -9.29
CA ILE A 568 -18.36 -15.89 -9.39
C ILE A 568 -19.41 -16.91 -9.81
N GLN A 569 -20.45 -17.10 -8.99
CA GLN A 569 -21.58 -17.98 -9.26
C GLN A 569 -22.84 -17.15 -9.56
N GLY A 570 -23.77 -17.69 -10.35
CA GLY A 570 -25.02 -17.02 -10.69
C GLY A 570 -25.05 -16.26 -12.02
N LEU A 571 -23.90 -16.09 -12.67
CA LEU A 571 -23.78 -15.45 -13.98
C LEU A 571 -24.63 -16.16 -15.06
N GLU A 572 -24.87 -17.46 -14.92
CA GLU A 572 -25.74 -18.27 -15.78
C GLU A 572 -27.23 -17.89 -15.71
N LYS A 573 -27.65 -17.20 -14.64
CA LYS A 573 -29.04 -16.74 -14.42
C LYS A 573 -29.33 -15.39 -15.11
N ALA A 574 -28.34 -14.82 -15.80
CA ALA A 574 -28.48 -13.55 -16.51
C ALA A 574 -29.59 -13.62 -17.59
N PRO A 575 -30.39 -12.56 -17.78
CA PRO A 575 -31.46 -12.56 -18.76
C PRO A 575 -30.84 -12.59 -20.17
N LYS A 576 -31.06 -13.66 -20.95
CA LYS A 576 -30.44 -13.82 -22.27
C LYS A 576 -30.58 -12.54 -23.10
N LEU A 577 -29.44 -11.94 -23.48
CA LEU A 577 -29.42 -10.79 -24.40
C LEU A 577 -30.10 -11.23 -25.69
N GLY A 578 -31.30 -10.72 -25.93
CA GLY A 578 -32.04 -11.00 -27.15
C GLY A 578 -31.22 -10.47 -28.32
N ARG A 579 -30.78 -11.35 -29.22
CA ARG A 579 -30.30 -10.93 -30.54
C ARG A 579 -31.42 -10.11 -31.16
N LYS A 580 -31.19 -8.80 -31.33
CA LYS A 580 -32.03 -7.98 -32.20
C LYS A 580 -32.00 -8.65 -33.58
N LYS A 581 -33.19 -8.98 -34.09
CA LYS A 581 -33.39 -9.33 -35.49
C LYS A 581 -33.34 -8.05 -36.33
#